data_AF-A0A7W6IJ76-F1
#
_entry.id   AF-A0A7W6IJ76-F1
#
_cell.length_a   1.000
_cell.length_b   1.000
_cell.length_c   1.000
_cell.angle_alpha   90.00
_cell.angle_beta   90.00
_cell.angle_gamma   90.00
#
_symmetry.space_group_name_H-M   'P 1'
#
loop_
_entity.id
_entity.type
_entity.pdbx_description
1 polymer ?
#
loop_
_entity_poly.entity_id
_entity_poly.type
_entity_poly.pdbx_seq_one_letter_code
_entity_poly.pdbx_strand_id
1 'polypeptide(L)' 'MTIGGIDFRALTIADYAVGVVYAVLGTFIVTGFEMVLNISLPSFVAAAVGAAIGVAAWFIFLLKRKS' A
#
# COMPACT_ATOMS: atom_id res chain seq x y z
N MET A 1 9.43 -12.03 14.48
CA MET A 1 10.37 -11.76 13.38
C MET A 1 10.31 -10.28 13.16
N THR A 2 11.39 -9.56 13.43
CA THR A 2 11.45 -8.10 13.38
C THR A 2 12.20 -7.71 12.09
N ILE A 3 11.57 -6.94 11.21
CA ILE A 3 12.24 -6.38 10.02
C ILE A 3 12.16 -4.87 10.11
N GLY A 4 13.33 -4.20 10.10
CA GLY A 4 13.40 -2.73 10.11
C GLY A 4 12.77 -2.05 11.34
N GLY A 5 12.60 -2.77 12.45
CA GLY A 5 11.93 -2.25 13.65
C GLY A 5 10.41 -2.48 13.71
N ILE A 6 9.83 -3.16 12.71
CA ILE A 6 8.44 -3.64 12.74
C ILE A 6 8.41 -5.02 13.39
N ASP A 7 7.65 -5.20 14.47
CA ASP A 7 7.35 -6.54 15.00
C ASP A 7 6.05 -7.09 14.40
N PHE A 8 6.19 -8.01 13.44
CA PHE A 8 5.03 -8.64 12.79
C PHE A 8 4.16 -9.49 13.73
N ARG A 9 4.67 -9.87 14.90
CA ARG A 9 3.87 -10.62 15.90
C ARG A 9 2.94 -9.71 16.70
N ALA A 10 3.27 -8.42 16.80
CA ALA A 10 2.48 -7.43 17.53
C ALA A 10 1.39 -6.78 16.66
N LEU A 11 1.34 -7.08 15.35
CA LEU A 11 0.31 -6.54 14.48
C LEU A 11 -1.08 -7.03 14.87
N THR A 12 -2.00 -6.09 15.04
CA THR A 12 -3.40 -6.36 15.30
C THR A 12 -4.19 -6.45 13.99
N ILE A 13 -5.41 -7.00 14.04
CA ILE A 13 -6.32 -7.03 12.89
C ILE A 13 -6.59 -5.61 12.34
N ALA A 14 -6.65 -4.61 13.22
CA ALA A 14 -6.83 -3.22 12.80
C ALA A 14 -5.67 -2.72 11.92
N ASP A 15 -4.44 -3.18 12.19
CA ASP A 15 -3.27 -2.78 11.41
C ASP A 15 -3.27 -3.38 10.02
N TYR A 16 -3.77 -4.61 9.89
CA TYR A 16 -4.01 -5.22 8.59
C TYR A 16 -5.14 -4.51 7.83
N ALA A 17 -6.21 -4.09 8.51
CA ALA A 17 -7.28 -3.32 7.89
C ALA A 17 -6.76 -1.98 7.32
N VAL A 18 -5.87 -1.30 8.05
CA VAL A 18 -5.18 -0.10 7.55
C VAL A 18 -4.33 -0.42 6.31
N GLY A 19 -3.65 -1.56 6.28
CA GLY A 19 -2.91 -2.01 5.10
C GLY A 19 -3.79 -2.20 3.85
N VAL A 20 -4.98 -2.78 4.02
CA VAL A 20 -5.97 -2.92 2.94
C VAL A 20 -6.41 -1.55 2.42
N VAL A 21 -6.66 -0.59 3.32
CA VAL A 21 -7.02 0.78 2.91
C VAL A 21 -5.92 1.42 2.09
N TYR A 22 -4.65 1.29 2.50
CA TYR A 22 -3.53 1.81 1.71
C TYR A 22 -3.38 1.13 0.35
N ALA A 23 -3.59 -0.19 0.26
CA ALA A 23 -3.58 -0.92 -1.01
C ALA A 23 -4.64 -0.40 -1.98
N VAL A 24 -5.87 -0.20 -1.50
CA VAL A 24 -6.97 0.36 -2.30
C VAL A 24 -6.66 1.78 -2.76
N LEU A 25 -6.18 2.64 -1.85
CA LEU A 25 -5.78 4.01 -2.17
C LEU A 25 -4.64 4.06 -3.20
N GLY A 26 -3.68 3.15 -3.11
CA GLY A 26 -2.60 3.02 -4.09
C GLY A 26 -3.14 2.76 -5.50
N THR A 27 -4.13 1.87 -5.65
CA THR A 27 -4.81 1.63 -6.94
C THR A 27 -5.54 2.88 -7.44
N PHE A 28 -6.26 3.59 -6.56
CA PHE A 28 -6.93 4.84 -6.94
C PHE A 28 -5.94 5.90 -7.45
N ILE A 29 -4.76 6.02 -6.82
CA ILE A 29 -3.71 6.94 -7.27
C ILE A 29 -3.25 6.58 -8.69
N VAL A 30 -3.00 5.28 -8.96
CA VAL A 30 -2.57 4.84 -10.30
C VAL A 30 -3.63 5.14 -11.34
N THR A 31 -4.90 4.86 -11.07
CA THR A 31 -6.00 5.21 -11.97
C THR A 31 -6.11 6.72 -12.19
N GLY A 32 -5.89 7.52 -11.14
CA GLY A 32 -5.77 8.98 -11.23
C GLY A 32 -4.66 9.41 -12.19
N PHE A 33 -3.50 8.77 -12.10
CA PHE A 33 -2.36 9.02 -12.99
C PHE A 33 -2.65 8.64 -14.45
N GLU A 34 -3.33 7.53 -14.69
CA GLU A 34 -3.75 7.12 -16.04
C GLU A 34 -4.64 8.20 -16.69
N MET A 35 -5.58 8.77 -15.93
CA MET A 35 -6.45 9.84 -16.39
C MET A 35 -5.68 11.14 -16.67
N VAL A 36 -4.76 11.53 -15.79
CA VAL A 36 -3.98 12.78 -15.92
C VAL A 36 -2.97 12.71 -17.06
N LEU A 37 -2.29 11.58 -17.22
CA LEU A 37 -1.25 11.39 -18.24
C LEU A 37 -1.81 10.92 -19.58
N ASN A 38 -3.10 10.58 -19.64
CA ASN A 38 -3.76 10.01 -20.81
C ASN A 38 -3.03 8.75 -21.33
N ILE A 39 -2.63 7.90 -20.38
CA ILE A 39 -1.95 6.62 -20.62
C ILE A 39 -2.84 5.52 -20.06
N SER A 40 -2.99 4.43 -20.83
CA SER A 40 -3.67 3.22 -20.34
C SER A 40 -2.64 2.13 -20.11
N LEU A 41 -2.52 1.70 -18.85
CA LEU A 41 -1.76 0.52 -18.50
C LEU A 41 -2.68 -0.72 -18.64
N PRO A 42 -2.11 -1.88 -18.96
CA PRO A 42 -2.85 -3.14 -18.81
C PRO A 42 -3.37 -3.27 -17.37
N SER A 43 -4.61 -3.73 -17.21
CA SER A 43 -5.30 -3.73 -15.91
C SER A 43 -4.52 -4.45 -14.80
N PHE A 44 -3.84 -5.54 -15.13
CA PHE A 44 -2.99 -6.27 -14.17
C PHE A 44 -1.75 -5.48 -13.74
N VAL A 45 -1.19 -4.65 -14.63
CA VAL A 45 -0.04 -3.77 -14.33
C VAL A 45 -0.49 -2.65 -13.41
N ALA A 46 -1.59 -1.97 -13.75
CA ALA A 46 -2.14 -0.90 -12.91
C ALA A 46 -2.47 -1.41 -11.49
N ALA A 47 -3.10 -2.58 -11.39
CA ALA A 47 -3.41 -3.22 -10.12
C ALA A 47 -2.15 -3.58 -9.32
N ALA A 48 -1.15 -4.19 -9.97
CA ALA A 48 0.10 -4.57 -9.31
C ALA A 48 0.88 -3.35 -8.81
N VAL A 49 0.97 -2.28 -9.62
CA VAL A 49 1.65 -1.03 -9.25
C VAL A 49 0.90 -0.36 -8.10
N GLY A 50 -0.43 -0.26 -8.18
CA GLY A 50 -1.25 0.32 -7.12
C GLY A 50 -1.11 -0.43 -5.79
N ALA A 51 -1.16 -1.76 -5.83
CA ALA A 51 -0.94 -2.60 -4.67
C ALA A 51 0.47 -2.43 -4.10
N ALA A 52 1.51 -2.39 -4.94
CA ALA A 52 2.89 -2.18 -4.49
C ALA A 52 3.08 -0.83 -3.79
N ILE A 53 2.51 0.25 -4.36
CA ILE A 53 2.54 1.59 -3.75
C ILE A 53 1.82 1.58 -2.40
N GLY A 54 0.62 0.98 -2.34
CA GLY A 54 -0.16 0.91 -1.11
C GLY A 54 0.51 0.08 -0.02
N VAL A 55 1.11 -1.06 -0.37
CA VAL A 55 1.90 -1.86 0.57
C VAL A 55 3.10 -1.07 1.06
N ALA A 56 3.85 -0.40 0.19
CA ALA A 56 4.96 0.45 0.61
C ALA A 56 4.53 1.55 1.59
N ALA A 57 3.39 2.22 1.33
CA ALA A 57 2.82 3.23 2.21
C ALA A 57 2.42 2.65 3.58
N TRP A 58 1.84 1.44 3.60
CA TRP A 58 1.49 0.76 4.84
C TRP A 58 2.72 0.40 5.67
N PHE A 59 3.81 -0.07 5.05
CA PHE A 59 5.06 -0.34 5.77
C PHE A 59 5.64 0.95 6.39
N ILE A 60 5.57 2.08 5.69
CA ILE A 60 5.97 3.39 6.24
C ILE A 60 5.09 3.78 7.43
N PHE A 61 3.78 3.54 7.35
CA PHE A 61 2.86 3.75 8.46
C PHE A 61 3.24 2.91 9.68
N LEU A 62 3.53 1.61 9.49
CA LEU A 62 3.94 0.71 10.57
C LEU A 62 5.25 1.17 11.23
N LEU A 63 6.23 1.62 10.45
CA LEU A 63 7.50 2.18 10.98
C LEU A 63 7.26 3.41 11.85
N LYS A 64 6.35 4.29 11.44
CA LYS A 64 6.03 5.53 12.18
C LYS A 64 5.20 5.29 13.44
N ARG A 65 4.46 4.19 13.49
CA ARG A 65 3.55 3.88 14.61
C ARG A 65 4.28 3.68 15.95
N LYS A 66 5.62 3.52 15.94
CA LYS A 66 6.45 3.10 17.09
C LYS A 66 5.83 1.86 17.74
N SER A 67 6.30 0.69 17.30
CA SER A 67 5.87 -0.61 17.82
C SER A 67 5.92 -0.67 19.35
#